data_AF-A0A667ZYS5-F1
#
_entry.id   AF-A0A667ZYS5-F1
#
_cell.length_a   1.000
_cell.length_b   1.000
_cell.length_c   1.000
_cell.angle_alpha   90.00
_cell.angle_beta   90.00
_cell.angle_gamma   90.00
#
_symmetry.space_group_name_H-M   'P 1'
#
loop_
_entity.id
_entity.type
_entity.pdbx_description
1 polymer ?
#
loop_
_entity_poly.entity_id
_entity_poly.type
_entity_poly.pdbx_seq_one_letter_code
_entity_poly.pdbx_strand_id
1 'polypeptide(L)'
;MYIHFLVVQSTVQNIKYHGRAETDPHWTPETREVILSLGKLAFEQLEKGNLIFYEADLAECGIDIRAASVYSGVFTQIFKEERGLYQDKIFCFIHLSVQEFLAAVHVFVTFINSGVNLLSEGQSTSQLKHLYQSAVDKALQSPNGHLDLFLRFLLGLSLQTNQTLLRGLLTQTGSSSQTNQETVQLSGCLLTQEGCASLASALSSNPSHLRELDLSYNHPGDSGVKLLSAGLEDPTWRLEDLRYGETHTQCLIEVIYCPCFHPQRESAALTLFLPPGWTMVESSG
;
A
#
# COMPACT_ATOMS: atom_id res chain seq x y z
N MET A 1 -8.91 3.95 4.77
CA MET A 1 -8.86 4.96 5.86
C MET A 1 -7.48 5.61 5.96
N TYR A 2 -6.40 4.87 6.22
CA TYR A 2 -5.05 5.44 6.38
C TYR A 2 -4.48 6.14 5.12
N ILE A 3 -4.73 5.60 3.92
CA ILE A 3 -4.35 6.28 2.67
C ILE A 3 -5.12 7.60 2.52
N HIS A 4 -6.42 7.60 2.82
CA HIS A 4 -7.22 8.84 2.82
C HIS A 4 -6.72 9.84 3.86
N PHE A 5 -6.29 9.37 5.04
CA PHE A 5 -5.63 10.22 6.03
C PHE A 5 -4.39 10.89 5.42
N LEU A 6 -3.48 10.14 4.76
CA LEU A 6 -2.32 10.75 4.10
C LEU A 6 -2.70 11.73 2.99
N VAL A 7 -3.70 11.41 2.17
CA VAL A 7 -4.18 12.30 1.10
C VAL A 7 -4.73 13.60 1.70
N VAL A 8 -5.55 13.52 2.74
CA VAL A 8 -6.08 14.71 3.43
C VAL A 8 -4.95 15.54 4.03
N GLN A 9 -3.99 14.91 4.72
CA GLN A 9 -2.81 15.61 5.27
C GLN A 9 -2.00 16.33 4.19
N SER A 10 -1.77 15.64 3.07
CA SER A 10 -1.06 16.16 1.90
C SER A 10 -1.77 17.38 1.31
N THR A 11 -3.08 17.30 1.11
CA THR A 11 -3.90 18.41 0.61
C THR A 11 -3.88 19.61 1.56
N VAL A 12 -4.05 19.38 2.87
CA VAL A 12 -4.01 20.44 3.89
C VAL A 12 -2.64 21.13 3.91
N GLN A 13 -1.54 20.37 3.76
CA GLN A 13 -0.20 20.94 3.68
C GLN A 13 -0.05 21.85 2.46
N ASN A 14 -0.49 21.37 1.29
CA ASN A 14 -0.41 22.10 0.03
C ASN A 14 -1.20 23.43 0.05
N ILE A 15 -2.41 23.42 0.61
CA ILE A 15 -3.23 24.63 0.73
C ILE A 15 -2.60 25.62 1.71
N LYS A 16 -2.23 25.16 2.92
CA LYS A 16 -1.79 26.05 4.01
C LYS A 16 -0.42 26.68 3.78
N TYR A 17 0.52 25.94 3.20
CA TYR A 17 1.93 26.35 3.14
C TYR A 17 2.43 26.63 1.73
N HIS A 18 1.75 26.11 0.71
CA HIS A 18 2.14 26.30 -0.68
C HIS A 18 1.13 27.13 -1.49
N GLY A 19 0.06 27.62 -0.87
CA GLY A 19 -0.94 28.50 -1.51
C GLY A 19 -1.68 27.85 -2.67
N ARG A 20 -1.73 26.51 -2.71
CA ARG A 20 -2.36 25.73 -3.78
C ARG A 20 -3.87 25.64 -3.60
N ALA A 21 -4.58 25.43 -4.70
CA ALA A 21 -6.02 25.20 -4.69
C ALA A 21 -6.34 23.74 -4.32
N GLU A 22 -7.52 23.50 -3.75
CA GLU A 22 -7.97 22.14 -3.39
C GLU A 22 -8.09 21.21 -4.60
N THR A 23 -8.24 21.77 -5.80
CA THR A 23 -8.30 21.05 -7.08
C THR A 23 -6.93 20.62 -7.61
N ASP A 24 -5.82 21.10 -7.01
CA ASP A 24 -4.47 20.76 -7.45
C ASP A 24 -4.11 19.32 -7.06
N PRO A 25 -3.22 18.65 -7.82
CA PRO A 25 -2.76 17.31 -7.46
C PRO A 25 -2.17 17.28 -6.04
N HIS A 26 -2.73 16.44 -5.18
CA HIS A 26 -2.29 16.32 -3.79
C HIS A 26 -0.88 15.72 -3.64
N TRP A 27 -0.40 14.95 -4.63
CA TRP A 27 0.96 14.41 -4.68
C TRP A 27 1.92 15.32 -5.47
N THR A 28 2.35 16.41 -4.84
CA THR A 28 3.39 17.31 -5.37
C THR A 28 4.78 16.71 -5.18
N PRO A 29 5.81 17.14 -5.93
CA PRO A 29 7.20 16.71 -5.69
C PRO A 29 7.62 16.88 -4.23
N GLU A 30 7.25 18.01 -3.62
CA GLU A 30 7.60 18.34 -2.24
C GLU A 30 6.87 17.42 -1.25
N THR A 31 5.58 17.18 -1.43
CA THR A 31 4.80 16.27 -0.57
C THR A 31 5.25 14.82 -0.72
N ARG A 32 5.63 14.39 -1.93
CA ARG A 32 6.17 13.04 -2.18
C ARG A 32 7.46 12.84 -1.38
N GLU A 33 8.39 13.78 -1.48
CA GLU A 33 9.66 13.72 -0.75
C GLU A 33 9.43 13.59 0.76
N VAL A 34 8.55 14.43 1.33
CA VAL A 34 8.18 14.35 2.74
C VAL A 34 7.62 12.97 3.09
N ILE A 35 6.61 12.47 2.37
CA ILE A 35 5.98 11.18 2.68
C ILE A 35 6.97 10.01 2.56
N LEU A 36 7.88 10.05 1.58
CA LEU A 36 8.91 9.03 1.41
C LEU A 36 9.93 9.06 2.56
N SER A 37 10.39 10.24 2.97
CA SER A 37 11.27 10.40 4.14
C SER A 37 10.59 9.95 5.44
N LEU A 38 9.29 10.25 5.62
CA LEU A 38 8.50 9.80 6.75
C LEU A 38 8.35 8.29 6.79
N GLY A 39 8.07 7.68 5.63
CA GLY A 39 7.98 6.24 5.50
C GLY A 39 9.30 5.53 5.78
N LYS A 40 10.42 6.10 5.30
CA LYS A 40 11.78 5.61 5.59
C LYS A 40 12.04 5.61 7.09
N LEU A 41 11.84 6.75 7.76
CA LEU A 41 12.01 6.87 9.21
C LEU A 41 11.14 5.86 9.96
N ALA A 42 9.87 5.74 9.56
CA ALA A 42 8.93 4.83 10.19
C ALA A 42 9.39 3.37 10.09
N PHE A 43 9.90 2.96 8.91
CA PHE A 43 10.43 1.63 8.68
C PHE A 43 11.68 1.34 9.51
N GLU A 44 12.69 2.23 9.46
CA GLU A 44 13.94 2.05 10.20
C GLU A 44 13.71 1.97 11.72
N GLN A 45 12.83 2.83 12.26
CA GLN A 45 12.50 2.80 13.68
C GLN A 45 11.65 1.58 14.05
N LEU A 46 10.77 1.11 13.15
CA LEU A 46 10.02 -0.13 13.34
C LEU A 46 10.97 -1.35 13.41
N GLU A 47 11.96 -1.45 12.50
CA GLU A 47 12.95 -2.52 12.52
C GLU A 47 13.80 -2.54 13.80
N LYS A 48 14.12 -1.36 14.34
CA LYS A 48 14.83 -1.22 15.62
C LYS A 48 13.95 -1.53 16.83
N GLY A 49 12.63 -1.63 16.67
CA GLY A 49 11.67 -1.73 17.76
C GLY A 49 11.51 -0.43 18.56
N ASN A 50 11.86 0.71 17.96
CA ASN A 50 11.86 2.01 18.61
C ASN A 50 10.50 2.71 18.46
N LEU A 51 9.98 3.20 19.58
CA LEU A 51 8.80 4.07 19.64
C LEU A 51 9.15 5.55 19.75
N ILE A 52 10.36 5.84 20.22
CA ILE A 52 10.92 7.18 20.37
C ILE A 52 12.22 7.27 19.61
N PHE A 53 12.48 8.42 19.01
CA PHE A 53 13.68 8.72 18.22
C PHE A 53 14.07 10.18 18.39
N TYR A 54 15.25 10.54 17.90
CA TYR A 54 15.89 11.82 18.16
C TYR A 54 16.07 12.62 16.86
N GLU A 55 16.56 13.85 17.04
CA GLU A 55 16.88 14.75 15.93
C GLU A 55 17.88 14.15 14.92
N ALA A 56 18.81 13.32 15.38
CA ALA A 56 19.75 12.62 14.51
C ALA A 56 19.05 11.65 13.55
N ASP A 57 18.06 10.88 14.02
CA ASP A 57 17.30 9.94 13.20
C ASP A 57 16.49 10.66 12.12
N LEU A 58 15.92 11.82 12.45
CA LEU A 58 15.20 12.67 11.51
C LEU A 58 16.14 13.19 10.41
N ALA A 59 17.33 13.66 10.80
CA ALA A 59 18.34 14.16 9.87
C ALA A 59 18.85 13.07 8.91
N GLU A 60 19.04 11.83 9.40
CA GLU A 60 19.44 10.68 8.59
C GLU A 60 18.39 10.29 7.53
N CYS A 61 17.12 10.61 7.80
CA CYS A 61 16.01 10.47 6.85
C CYS A 61 15.77 11.70 5.96
N GLY A 62 16.61 12.73 6.08
CA GLY A 62 16.50 13.97 5.28
C GLY A 62 15.38 14.91 5.74
N ILE A 63 14.90 14.78 6.99
CA ILE A 63 13.82 15.60 7.52
C ILE A 63 14.42 16.80 8.27
N ASP A 64 14.30 18.01 7.70
CA ASP A 64 14.71 19.25 8.40
C ASP A 64 13.69 19.60 9.49
N ILE A 65 14.12 19.53 10.74
CA ILE A 65 13.29 19.83 11.92
C ILE A 65 12.80 21.28 11.92
N ARG A 66 13.56 22.23 11.36
CA ARG A 66 13.14 23.64 11.25
C ARG A 66 11.96 23.78 10.29
N ALA A 67 11.94 22.97 9.23
CA ALA A 67 10.80 22.89 8.33
C ALA A 67 9.62 22.16 9.01
N ALA A 68 9.87 21.06 9.74
CA ALA A 68 8.85 20.30 10.46
C ALA A 68 8.14 21.15 11.55
N SER A 69 8.88 22.02 12.24
CA SER A 69 8.31 23.00 13.19
C SER A 69 7.39 24.03 12.51
N VAL A 70 7.68 24.41 11.27
CA VAL A 70 6.84 25.34 10.47
C VAL A 70 5.60 24.62 9.90
N TYR A 71 5.73 23.35 9.51
CA TYR A 71 4.61 22.49 9.08
C TYR A 71 3.74 21.97 10.24
N SER A 72 3.85 22.60 11.41
CA SER A 72 3.19 22.27 12.67
C SER A 72 1.67 22.00 12.59
N GLY A 73 0.96 22.34 11.53
CA GLY A 73 -0.44 21.92 11.36
C GLY A 73 -0.64 20.46 10.92
N VAL A 74 0.25 19.94 10.06
CA VAL A 74 0.16 18.60 9.45
C VAL A 74 1.15 17.63 10.11
N PHE A 75 2.34 18.13 10.46
CA PHE A 75 3.34 17.35 11.19
C PHE A 75 2.91 17.01 12.63
N THR A 76 2.10 17.85 13.29
CA THR A 76 1.59 17.55 14.65
C THR A 76 0.46 16.52 14.69
N GLN A 77 0.00 16.04 13.54
CA GLN A 77 -0.93 14.90 13.44
C GLN A 77 -0.22 13.59 13.08
N ILE A 78 1.09 13.66 12.80
CA ILE A 78 1.93 12.50 12.48
C ILE A 78 2.97 12.29 13.60
N PHE A 79 3.56 13.36 14.11
CA PHE A 79 4.56 13.35 15.19
C PHE A 79 4.10 14.08 16.44
N LYS A 80 4.69 13.65 17.56
CA LYS A 80 4.69 14.34 18.83
C LYS A 80 6.14 14.71 19.16
N GLU A 81 6.41 15.99 19.33
CA GLU A 81 7.67 16.50 19.91
C GLU A 81 7.47 16.64 21.43
N GLU A 82 8.34 16.04 22.21
CA GLU A 82 8.39 16.22 23.66
C GLU A 82 9.80 16.59 24.11
N ARG A 83 9.91 17.07 25.35
CA ARG A 83 11.21 17.31 25.99
C ARG A 83 11.57 16.12 26.86
N GLY A 84 12.69 15.47 26.52
CA GLY A 84 13.28 14.42 27.33
C GLY A 84 13.86 14.93 28.64
N LEU A 85 14.31 13.99 29.48
CA LEU A 85 14.81 14.26 30.83
C LEU A 85 16.02 15.21 30.88
N TYR A 86 16.81 15.28 29.80
CA TYR A 86 18.01 16.11 29.68
C TYR A 86 17.83 17.36 28.80
N GLN A 87 16.59 17.81 28.59
CA GLN A 87 16.22 18.89 27.64
C GLN A 87 16.41 18.55 26.15
N ASP A 88 16.85 17.34 25.83
CA ASP A 88 16.89 16.87 24.45
C ASP A 88 15.47 16.73 23.88
N LYS A 89 15.32 17.10 22.61
CA LYS A 89 14.06 16.90 21.88
C LYS A 89 13.91 15.42 21.55
N ILE A 90 12.78 14.85 21.95
CA ILE A 90 12.38 13.49 21.59
C ILE A 90 11.16 13.56 20.67
N PHE A 91 11.09 12.60 19.76
CA PHE A 91 10.04 12.50 18.77
C PHE A 91 9.44 11.10 18.79
N CYS A 92 8.14 11.02 18.59
CA CYS A 92 7.44 9.76 18.31
C CYS A 92 6.33 9.97 17.30
N PHE A 93 5.90 8.89 16.65
CA PHE A 93 4.64 8.93 15.91
C PHE A 93 3.46 9.00 16.89
N ILE A 94 2.40 9.73 16.53
CA ILE A 94 1.24 9.91 17.42
C ILE A 94 0.57 8.59 17.76
N HIS A 95 0.60 7.64 16.83
CA HIS A 95 0.07 6.31 17.03
C HIS A 95 0.94 5.28 16.33
N LEU A 96 1.15 4.12 16.98
CA LEU A 96 1.97 3.04 16.44
C LEU A 96 1.46 2.56 15.07
N SER A 97 0.14 2.48 14.89
CA SER A 97 -0.42 2.12 13.59
C SER A 97 -0.09 3.10 12.46
N VAL A 98 0.18 4.38 12.77
CA VAL A 98 0.62 5.36 11.77
C VAL A 98 2.06 5.08 11.37
N GLN A 99 2.93 4.75 12.33
CA GLN A 99 4.29 4.29 12.08
C GLN A 99 4.30 3.03 11.21
N GLU A 100 3.57 1.98 11.60
CA GLU A 100 3.53 0.72 10.85
C GLU A 100 2.92 0.90 9.45
N PHE A 101 1.91 1.75 9.31
CA PHE A 101 1.33 2.05 8.00
C PHE A 101 2.31 2.81 7.09
N LEU A 102 3.00 3.84 7.60
CA LEU A 102 3.99 4.59 6.84
C LEU A 102 5.19 3.70 6.45
N ALA A 103 5.61 2.81 7.34
CA ALA A 103 6.62 1.79 7.05
C ALA A 103 6.17 0.86 5.91
N ALA A 104 4.91 0.38 5.94
CA ALA A 104 4.36 -0.45 4.88
C ALA A 104 4.30 0.30 3.53
N VAL A 105 3.91 1.58 3.54
CA VAL A 105 3.95 2.44 2.34
C VAL A 105 5.37 2.56 1.79
N HIS A 106 6.37 2.78 2.66
CA HIS A 106 7.76 2.87 2.24
C HIS A 106 8.27 1.59 1.57
N VAL A 107 8.03 0.43 2.20
CA VAL A 107 8.42 -0.86 1.66
C VAL A 107 7.74 -1.14 0.32
N PHE A 108 6.42 -0.90 0.24
CA PHE A 108 5.66 -1.11 -0.98
C PHE A 108 6.12 -0.20 -2.12
N VAL A 109 6.18 1.12 -1.87
CA VAL A 109 6.57 2.09 -2.90
C VAL A 109 8.02 1.87 -3.35
N THR A 110 8.93 1.55 -2.45
CA THR A 110 10.33 1.24 -2.79
C THR A 110 10.40 0.01 -3.68
N PHE A 111 9.69 -1.06 -3.32
CA PHE A 111 9.65 -2.29 -4.13
C PHE A 111 9.07 -2.04 -5.51
N ILE A 112 7.94 -1.34 -5.62
CA ILE A 112 7.30 -1.06 -6.91
C ILE A 112 8.17 -0.14 -7.79
N ASN A 113 8.83 0.86 -7.21
CA ASN A 113 9.62 1.83 -7.98
C ASN A 113 10.98 1.27 -8.41
N SER A 114 11.60 0.42 -7.59
CA SER A 114 13.01 0.00 -7.76
C SER A 114 13.26 -1.50 -7.81
N GLY A 115 12.28 -2.34 -7.49
CA GLY A 115 12.44 -3.79 -7.35
C GLY A 115 13.21 -4.23 -6.10
N VAL A 116 13.60 -3.29 -5.23
CA VAL A 116 14.35 -3.58 -4.01
C VAL A 116 13.40 -4.09 -2.93
N ASN A 117 13.67 -5.31 -2.44
CA ASN A 117 13.00 -5.86 -1.27
C ASN A 117 13.76 -5.44 0.00
N LEU A 118 13.23 -4.45 0.71
CA LEU A 118 13.82 -3.97 1.98
C LEU A 118 13.72 -4.98 3.13
N LEU A 119 12.92 -6.04 2.97
CA LEU A 119 12.70 -7.05 4.01
C LEU A 119 13.68 -8.23 3.90
N SER A 120 14.50 -8.30 2.84
CA SER A 120 15.53 -9.32 2.68
C SER A 120 16.92 -8.70 2.54
N GLU A 121 17.92 -9.30 3.17
CA GLU A 121 19.31 -8.87 3.05
C GLU A 121 19.83 -9.16 1.62
N GLY A 122 19.73 -8.16 0.74
CA GLY A 122 20.51 -8.11 -0.50
C GLY A 122 19.97 -8.87 -1.72
N GLN A 123 18.70 -9.28 -1.75
CA GLN A 123 18.08 -9.89 -2.93
C GLN A 123 17.11 -8.95 -3.64
N SER A 124 17.53 -8.42 -4.79
CA SER A 124 16.61 -7.80 -5.76
C SER A 124 15.74 -8.89 -6.37
N THR A 125 14.42 -8.78 -6.21
CA THR A 125 13.46 -9.72 -6.78
C THR A 125 12.32 -8.92 -7.40
N SER A 126 11.96 -9.23 -8.64
CA SER A 126 10.87 -8.55 -9.34
C SER A 126 9.49 -9.09 -8.98
N GLN A 127 9.41 -10.19 -8.22
CA GLN A 127 8.14 -10.83 -7.93
C GLN A 127 7.59 -10.40 -6.59
N LEU A 128 6.40 -9.81 -6.62
CA LEU A 128 5.66 -9.34 -5.45
C LEU A 128 5.42 -10.47 -4.42
N LYS A 129 5.31 -11.73 -4.87
CA LYS A 129 5.23 -12.91 -4.00
C LYS A 129 6.41 -13.01 -3.04
N HIS A 130 7.63 -12.71 -3.50
CA HIS A 130 8.82 -12.78 -2.65
C HIS A 130 8.85 -11.67 -1.61
N LEU A 131 8.39 -10.46 -1.93
CA LEU A 131 8.23 -9.38 -0.95
C LEU A 131 7.30 -9.83 0.18
N TYR A 132 6.12 -10.36 -0.16
CA TYR A 132 5.16 -10.81 0.84
C TYR A 132 5.66 -12.00 1.65
N GLN A 133 6.38 -12.94 1.02
CA GLN A 133 6.99 -14.03 1.76
C GLN A 133 7.99 -13.52 2.80
N SER A 134 8.89 -12.61 2.41
CA SER A 134 9.83 -11.99 3.36
C SER A 134 9.12 -11.26 4.50
N ALA A 135 8.01 -10.58 4.21
CA ALA A 135 7.20 -9.91 5.23
C ALA A 135 6.57 -10.90 6.23
N VAL A 136 6.01 -12.00 5.72
CA VAL A 136 5.43 -13.07 6.55
C VAL A 136 6.50 -13.71 7.41
N ASP A 137 7.65 -14.07 6.83
CA ASP A 137 8.75 -14.71 7.55
C ASP A 137 9.26 -13.81 8.68
N LYS A 138 9.40 -12.51 8.42
CA LYS A 138 9.86 -11.53 9.42
C LYS A 138 8.83 -11.32 10.53
N ALA A 139 7.54 -11.29 10.20
CA ALA A 139 6.47 -11.19 11.21
C ALA A 139 6.43 -12.44 12.11
N LEU A 140 6.54 -13.65 11.54
CA LEU A 140 6.59 -14.91 12.29
C LEU A 140 7.80 -15.01 13.22
N GLN A 141 8.93 -14.43 12.83
CA GLN A 141 10.15 -14.38 13.65
C GLN A 141 10.10 -13.28 14.73
N SER A 142 9.10 -12.40 14.69
CA SER A 142 8.95 -11.31 15.66
C SER A 142 8.51 -11.84 17.02
N PRO A 143 9.34 -11.72 18.08
CA PRO A 143 9.03 -12.33 19.38
C PRO A 143 7.83 -11.69 20.10
N ASN A 144 7.43 -10.49 19.70
CA ASN A 144 6.39 -9.70 20.34
C ASN A 144 5.25 -9.31 19.37
N GLY A 145 5.24 -9.82 18.12
CA GLY A 145 4.20 -9.54 17.13
C GLY A 145 4.16 -8.10 16.61
N HIS A 146 5.19 -7.27 16.88
CA HIS A 146 5.19 -5.84 16.51
C HIS A 146 5.19 -5.55 14.99
N LEU A 147 5.17 -6.58 14.15
CA LEU A 147 5.12 -6.48 12.68
C LEU A 147 3.79 -6.97 12.10
N ASP A 148 2.86 -7.43 12.94
CA ASP A 148 1.61 -8.03 12.47
C ASP A 148 0.71 -6.99 11.78
N LEU A 149 0.61 -5.79 12.36
CA LEU A 149 -0.18 -4.71 11.79
C LEU A 149 0.54 -4.09 10.58
N PHE A 150 1.87 -3.96 10.61
CA PHE A 150 2.68 -3.65 9.42
C PHE A 150 2.40 -4.63 8.26
N LEU A 151 2.46 -5.95 8.49
CA LEU A 151 2.21 -6.97 7.48
C LEU A 151 0.79 -6.84 6.91
N ARG A 152 -0.20 -6.61 7.78
CA ARG A 152 -1.60 -6.42 7.37
C ARG A 152 -1.76 -5.19 6.47
N PHE A 153 -1.08 -4.09 6.80
CA PHE A 153 -1.06 -2.91 5.92
C PHE A 153 -0.38 -3.20 4.59
N LEU A 154 0.81 -3.83 4.61
CA LEU A 154 1.57 -4.13 3.40
C LEU A 154 0.78 -5.02 2.42
N LEU A 155 0.07 -6.03 2.95
CA LEU A 155 -0.86 -6.85 2.18
C LEU A 155 -2.01 -6.00 1.62
N GLY A 156 -2.60 -5.13 2.45
CA GLY A 156 -3.68 -4.24 2.01
C GLY A 156 -3.27 -3.25 0.91
N LEU A 157 -2.01 -2.82 0.85
CA LEU A 157 -1.50 -1.93 -0.18
C LEU A 157 -1.48 -2.56 -1.59
N SER A 158 -1.46 -3.90 -1.70
CA SER A 158 -1.59 -4.58 -3.00
C SER A 158 -2.93 -4.35 -3.68
N LEU A 159 -3.98 -4.00 -2.92
CA LEU A 159 -5.32 -3.82 -3.48
C LEU A 159 -5.31 -2.65 -4.47
N GLN A 160 -5.89 -2.87 -5.65
CA GLN A 160 -5.85 -1.92 -6.76
C GLN A 160 -6.46 -0.55 -6.41
N THR A 161 -7.48 -0.53 -5.56
CA THR A 161 -8.09 0.71 -5.03
C THR A 161 -7.06 1.56 -4.27
N ASN A 162 -6.20 0.91 -3.48
CA ASN A 162 -5.14 1.56 -2.71
C ASN A 162 -3.99 2.02 -3.61
N GLN A 163 -3.61 1.21 -4.61
CA GLN A 163 -2.61 1.60 -5.60
C GLN A 163 -3.04 2.83 -6.41
N THR A 164 -4.33 2.94 -6.75
CA THR A 164 -4.89 4.11 -7.44
C THR A 164 -4.72 5.39 -6.62
N LEU A 165 -4.99 5.33 -5.31
CA LEU A 165 -4.83 6.46 -4.40
C LEU A 165 -3.37 6.84 -4.18
N LEU A 166 -2.46 5.87 -4.19
CA LEU A 166 -1.02 6.07 -4.03
C LEU A 166 -0.28 6.30 -5.36
N ARG A 167 -0.98 6.34 -6.49
CA ARG A 167 -0.39 6.42 -7.83
C ARG A 167 0.56 7.61 -8.00
N GLY A 168 0.34 8.71 -7.29
CA GLY A 168 1.27 9.85 -7.32
C GLY A 168 2.55 9.65 -6.49
N LEU A 169 2.61 8.71 -5.55
CA LEU A 169 3.85 8.33 -4.85
C LEU A 169 4.65 7.29 -5.64
N LEU A 170 3.97 6.47 -6.46
CA LEU A 170 4.61 5.55 -7.36
C LEU A 170 5.27 6.36 -8.48
N THR A 171 6.58 6.22 -8.68
CA THR A 171 7.19 6.77 -9.89
C THR A 171 6.52 6.07 -11.05
N GLN A 172 6.05 6.82 -12.05
CA GLN A 172 5.87 6.23 -13.37
C GLN A 172 7.27 5.78 -13.78
N THR A 173 7.64 4.56 -13.43
CA THR A 173 8.73 3.86 -14.07
C THR A 173 8.23 3.69 -15.49
N GLY A 174 8.57 4.69 -16.32
CA GLY A 174 8.75 4.46 -17.72
C GLY A 174 9.61 3.20 -17.78
N SER A 175 9.01 2.16 -18.35
CA SER A 175 9.76 1.00 -18.80
C SER A 175 10.87 1.56 -19.69
N SER A 176 12.09 1.70 -19.14
CA SER A 176 13.26 2.15 -19.88
C SER A 176 13.82 0.96 -20.65
N SER A 177 13.02 0.54 -21.62
CA SER A 177 13.43 0.01 -22.91
C SER A 177 12.14 -0.06 -23.73
N GLN A 178 11.84 1.01 -24.48
CA GLN A 178 10.85 0.95 -25.54
C GLN A 178 11.38 0.04 -26.63
N THR A 179 11.09 -1.25 -26.49
CA THR A 179 10.61 -2.04 -27.63
C THR A 179 9.11 -2.18 -27.42
N ASN A 180 8.33 -1.44 -28.21
CA ASN A 180 6.87 -1.45 -28.31
C ASN A 180 6.17 -2.74 -27.83
N GLN A 181 5.82 -2.84 -26.55
CA GLN A 181 4.96 -3.90 -26.00
C GLN A 181 3.83 -3.27 -25.17
N GLU A 182 2.84 -2.74 -25.89
CA GLU A 182 1.45 -3.21 -25.96
C GLU A 182 0.86 -4.05 -24.78
N THR A 183 1.20 -3.81 -23.50
CA THR A 183 0.62 -4.54 -22.33
C THR A 183 -0.34 -3.66 -21.51
N VAL A 184 -1.53 -4.17 -21.17
CA VAL A 184 -2.53 -3.54 -20.28
C VAL A 184 -2.81 -4.44 -19.07
N GLN A 185 -2.66 -3.87 -17.87
CA GLN A 185 -2.88 -4.56 -16.61
C GLN A 185 -4.12 -4.01 -15.91
N LEU A 186 -5.16 -4.83 -15.80
CA LEU A 186 -6.43 -4.56 -15.11
C LEU A 186 -6.65 -5.54 -13.95
N SER A 187 -5.56 -6.04 -13.37
CA SER A 187 -5.62 -6.97 -12.25
C SER A 187 -6.23 -6.32 -11.00
N GLY A 188 -7.11 -7.03 -10.29
CA GLY A 188 -7.71 -6.54 -9.05
C GLY A 188 -8.73 -5.41 -9.21
N CYS A 189 -9.23 -5.17 -10.43
CA CYS A 189 -10.18 -4.10 -10.76
C CYS A 189 -11.65 -4.43 -10.44
N LEU A 190 -11.94 -5.55 -9.74
CA LEU A 190 -13.30 -6.06 -9.50
C LEU A 190 -14.09 -6.24 -10.80
N LEU A 191 -13.40 -6.56 -11.88
CA LEU A 191 -13.99 -6.69 -13.21
C LEU A 191 -14.93 -7.90 -13.22
N THR A 192 -16.22 -7.63 -13.46
CA THR A 192 -17.27 -8.66 -13.52
C THR A 192 -17.40 -9.19 -14.95
N GLN A 193 -18.27 -10.19 -15.15
CA GLN A 193 -18.62 -10.67 -16.50
C GLN A 193 -19.09 -9.55 -17.45
N GLU A 194 -19.83 -8.56 -16.93
CA GLU A 194 -20.33 -7.43 -17.72
C GLU A 194 -19.22 -6.46 -18.09
N GLY A 195 -18.27 -6.27 -17.18
CA GLY A 195 -17.02 -5.54 -17.43
C GLY A 195 -16.20 -6.21 -18.54
N CYS A 196 -16.08 -7.54 -18.53
CA CYS A 196 -15.40 -8.31 -19.57
C CYS A 196 -16.09 -8.18 -20.93
N ALA A 197 -17.43 -8.21 -20.96
CA ALA A 197 -18.19 -8.02 -22.19
C ALA A 197 -17.98 -6.62 -22.79
N SER A 198 -17.97 -5.60 -21.92
CA SER A 198 -17.69 -4.21 -22.33
C SER A 198 -16.26 -4.06 -22.86
N LEU A 199 -15.29 -4.68 -22.19
CA LEU A 199 -13.89 -4.70 -22.60
C LEU A 199 -13.71 -5.40 -23.96
N ALA A 200 -14.31 -6.57 -24.15
CA ALA A 200 -14.28 -7.28 -25.42
C ALA A 200 -14.90 -6.45 -26.55
N SER A 201 -16.04 -5.79 -26.31
CA SER A 201 -16.67 -4.90 -27.28
C SER A 201 -15.78 -3.72 -27.67
N ALA A 202 -15.09 -3.11 -26.69
CA ALA A 202 -14.14 -2.03 -26.94
C ALA A 202 -12.95 -2.50 -27.79
N LEU A 203 -12.39 -3.68 -27.50
CA LEU A 203 -11.27 -4.26 -28.25
C LEU A 203 -11.66 -4.66 -29.68
N SER A 204 -12.87 -5.18 -29.88
CA SER A 204 -13.38 -5.49 -31.23
C SER A 204 -13.74 -4.25 -32.05
N SER A 205 -14.22 -3.18 -31.42
CA SER A 205 -14.62 -1.95 -32.13
C SER A 205 -13.43 -1.06 -32.49
N ASN A 206 -12.34 -1.14 -31.73
CA ASN A 206 -11.11 -0.42 -32.01
C ASN A 206 -9.90 -1.36 -31.89
N PRO A 207 -9.50 -2.01 -33.00
CA PRO A 207 -8.41 -2.98 -33.02
C PRO A 207 -7.13 -2.32 -32.52
N SER A 208 -6.73 -2.70 -31.31
CA SER A 208 -5.63 -2.03 -30.62
C SER A 208 -4.29 -2.70 -30.89
N HIS A 209 -3.26 -1.92 -30.64
CA HIS A 209 -1.90 -2.35 -30.43
C HIS A 209 -1.79 -2.96 -29.02
N LEU A 210 -2.57 -3.99 -28.71
CA LEU A 210 -2.54 -4.65 -27.41
C LEU A 210 -2.16 -6.12 -27.59
N ARG A 211 -1.04 -6.53 -26.98
CA ARG A 211 -0.45 -7.86 -27.01
C ARG A 211 -0.67 -8.63 -25.72
N GLU A 212 -0.72 -7.95 -24.59
CA GLU A 212 -0.89 -8.64 -23.30
C GLU A 212 -1.97 -7.97 -22.47
N LEU A 213 -2.88 -8.78 -21.92
CA LEU A 213 -3.97 -8.32 -21.06
C LEU A 213 -3.98 -9.13 -19.77
N ASP A 214 -3.76 -8.45 -18.64
CA ASP A 214 -3.80 -9.08 -17.32
C ASP A 214 -5.09 -8.74 -16.56
N LEU A 215 -5.89 -9.76 -16.30
CA LEU A 215 -7.16 -9.71 -15.57
C LEU A 215 -7.11 -10.53 -14.27
N SER A 216 -5.92 -10.87 -13.76
CA SER A 216 -5.77 -11.64 -12.52
C SER A 216 -6.48 -10.97 -11.34
N TYR A 217 -6.97 -11.74 -10.37
CA TYR A 217 -7.72 -11.22 -9.20
C TYR A 217 -8.98 -10.41 -9.55
N ASN A 218 -9.69 -10.79 -10.62
CA ASN A 218 -11.02 -10.29 -10.96
C ASN A 218 -12.06 -11.41 -10.94
N HIS A 219 -13.32 -11.09 -11.23
CA HIS A 219 -14.43 -12.04 -11.34
C HIS A 219 -15.00 -12.07 -12.76
N PRO A 220 -14.18 -12.43 -13.77
CA PRO A 220 -14.63 -12.41 -15.17
C PRO A 220 -15.79 -13.39 -15.43
N GLY A 221 -15.92 -14.43 -14.61
CA GLY A 221 -16.87 -15.52 -14.80
C GLY A 221 -16.60 -16.32 -16.08
N ASP A 222 -17.23 -17.48 -16.22
CA ASP A 222 -17.04 -18.32 -17.40
C ASP A 222 -17.42 -17.60 -18.71
N SER A 223 -18.44 -16.73 -18.64
CA SER A 223 -18.92 -15.92 -19.74
C SER A 223 -17.91 -14.85 -20.18
N GLY A 224 -17.34 -14.10 -19.24
CA GLY A 224 -16.35 -13.06 -19.53
C GLY A 224 -15.02 -13.65 -20.03
N VAL A 225 -14.57 -14.75 -19.43
CA VAL A 225 -13.41 -15.51 -19.91
C VAL A 225 -13.62 -15.97 -21.34
N LYS A 226 -14.75 -16.64 -21.62
CA LYS A 226 -15.04 -17.15 -22.96
C LYS A 226 -15.06 -16.04 -24.01
N LEU A 227 -15.62 -14.87 -23.69
CA LEU A 227 -15.67 -13.72 -24.60
C LEU A 227 -14.27 -13.19 -24.94
N LEU A 228 -13.41 -13.05 -23.93
CA LEU A 228 -12.05 -12.52 -24.12
C LEU A 228 -11.12 -13.55 -24.77
N SER A 229 -11.27 -14.84 -24.44
CA SER A 229 -10.54 -15.92 -25.10
C SER A 229 -10.92 -16.06 -26.57
N ALA A 230 -12.19 -15.86 -26.93
CA ALA A 230 -12.61 -15.84 -28.33
C ALA A 230 -11.93 -14.71 -29.12
N GLY A 231 -11.60 -13.59 -28.47
CA GLY A 231 -10.85 -12.51 -29.08
C GLY A 231 -9.38 -12.85 -29.37
N LEU A 232 -8.74 -13.76 -28.61
CA LEU A 232 -7.40 -14.27 -28.94
C LEU A 232 -7.37 -15.07 -30.25
N GLU A 233 -8.50 -15.69 -30.60
CA GLU A 233 -8.66 -16.44 -31.85
C GLU A 233 -9.04 -15.51 -33.03
N ASP A 234 -9.43 -14.27 -32.75
CA ASP A 234 -9.82 -13.29 -33.77
C ASP A 234 -8.57 -12.60 -34.36
N PRO A 235 -8.33 -12.73 -35.68
CA PRO A 235 -7.15 -12.13 -36.32
C PRO A 235 -7.17 -10.60 -36.35
N THR A 236 -8.30 -9.96 -36.01
CA THR A 236 -8.38 -8.50 -35.86
C THR A 236 -7.78 -8.04 -34.54
N TRP A 237 -7.71 -8.91 -33.53
CA TRP A 237 -7.00 -8.62 -32.29
C TRP A 237 -5.51 -8.91 -32.46
N ARG A 238 -4.68 -8.16 -31.73
CA ARG A 238 -3.24 -8.39 -31.66
C ARG A 238 -2.81 -9.00 -30.33
N LEU A 239 -3.81 -9.44 -29.55
CA LEU A 239 -3.60 -9.98 -28.22
C LEU A 239 -2.95 -11.36 -28.34
N GLU A 240 -1.82 -11.53 -27.67
CA GLU A 240 -0.99 -12.73 -27.66
C GLU A 240 -1.09 -13.46 -26.31
N ASP A 241 -1.22 -12.72 -25.20
CA ASP A 241 -1.36 -13.27 -23.85
C ASP A 241 -2.58 -12.68 -23.11
N LEU A 242 -3.36 -13.55 -22.48
CA LEU A 242 -4.47 -13.19 -21.61
C LEU A 242 -4.30 -13.93 -20.28
N ARG A 243 -3.98 -13.19 -19.22
CA ARG A 243 -3.89 -13.74 -17.87
C ARG A 243 -5.21 -13.54 -17.14
N TYR A 244 -5.87 -14.63 -16.76
CA TYR A 244 -7.09 -14.60 -15.96
C TYR A 244 -7.06 -15.76 -14.97
N GLY A 245 -7.50 -15.50 -13.74
CA GLY A 245 -7.51 -16.50 -12.67
C GLY A 245 -7.17 -15.89 -11.31
N GLU A 246 -7.71 -16.51 -10.27
CA GLU A 246 -7.14 -16.43 -8.94
C GLU A 246 -5.99 -17.44 -8.92
N THR A 247 -4.73 -16.99 -8.93
CA THR A 247 -3.68 -17.90 -8.45
C THR A 247 -4.10 -18.30 -7.05
N HIS A 248 -4.43 -19.58 -6.82
CA HIS A 248 -4.86 -20.09 -5.52
C HIS A 248 -3.92 -19.62 -4.40
N THR A 249 -4.24 -18.48 -3.80
CA THR A 249 -3.84 -18.05 -2.47
C THR A 249 -5.12 -17.97 -1.66
N GLN A 250 -5.87 -19.08 -1.65
CA GLN A 250 -6.89 -19.31 -0.64
C GLN A 250 -6.27 -19.47 0.77
N CYS A 251 -4.93 -19.44 0.90
CA CYS A 251 -4.25 -19.47 2.19
C CYS A 251 -3.99 -18.09 2.85
N LEU A 252 -4.28 -16.95 2.23
CA LEU A 252 -4.08 -15.63 2.90
C LEU A 252 -5.35 -15.05 3.53
N ILE A 253 -6.54 -15.48 3.09
CA ILE A 253 -7.80 -15.03 3.70
C ILE A 253 -8.09 -15.82 5.00
N GLU A 254 -7.56 -17.03 5.17
CA GLU A 254 -7.70 -17.78 6.42
C GLU A 254 -6.86 -17.23 7.59
N VAL A 255 -5.81 -16.45 7.33
CA VAL A 255 -5.05 -15.80 8.41
C VAL A 255 -5.86 -14.67 9.07
N ILE A 256 -6.83 -14.08 8.35
CA ILE A 256 -7.69 -13.03 8.91
C ILE A 256 -8.80 -13.60 9.81
N TYR A 257 -9.14 -14.89 9.66
CA TYR A 257 -10.25 -15.54 10.36
C TYR A 257 -9.85 -16.75 11.21
N CYS A 258 -8.56 -16.98 11.46
CA CYS A 258 -8.14 -18.05 12.37
C CYS A 258 -8.35 -17.61 13.84
N PRO A 259 -9.25 -18.23 14.62
CA PRO A 259 -9.54 -17.84 16.01
C PRO A 259 -8.47 -18.30 17.01
N CYS A 260 -7.30 -18.75 16.54
CA CYS A 260 -6.28 -19.36 17.38
C CYS A 260 -5.27 -18.37 17.99
N PHE A 261 -5.44 -17.05 17.79
CA PHE A 261 -4.63 -16.07 18.52
C PHE A 261 -5.24 -15.84 19.91
N HIS A 262 -4.58 -16.41 20.92
CA HIS A 262 -5.04 -16.52 22.30
C HIS A 262 -5.50 -15.16 22.88
N PRO A 263 -6.72 -15.06 23.42
CA PRO A 263 -7.28 -13.80 23.89
C PRO A 263 -6.85 -13.55 25.34
N GLN A 264 -5.79 -12.78 25.56
CA GLN A 264 -5.58 -12.16 26.88
C GLN A 264 -5.14 -10.69 26.87
N ARG A 265 -4.93 -10.04 25.72
CA ARG A 265 -4.40 -8.65 25.73
C ARG A 265 -4.94 -7.68 24.69
N GLU A 266 -6.21 -7.80 24.31
CA GLU A 266 -6.88 -6.73 23.55
C GLU A 266 -8.26 -6.43 24.14
N SER A 267 -8.32 -5.58 25.17
CA SER A 267 -9.58 -5.09 25.76
C SER A 267 -9.78 -3.57 25.61
N ALA A 268 -9.12 -2.93 24.63
CA ALA A 268 -9.31 -1.49 24.41
C ALA A 268 -9.51 -1.06 22.96
N ALA A 269 -9.18 -1.89 21.96
CA ALA A 269 -9.26 -1.48 20.55
C ALA A 269 -10.52 -1.96 19.80
N LEU A 270 -11.22 -2.98 20.31
CA LEU A 270 -12.32 -3.62 19.57
C LEU A 270 -13.69 -2.95 19.74
N THR A 271 -13.85 -1.99 20.65
CA THR A 271 -15.15 -1.33 20.88
C THR A 271 -15.45 -0.21 19.86
N LEU A 272 -14.49 0.19 19.01
CA LEU A 272 -14.67 1.29 18.05
C LEU A 272 -15.11 0.85 16.64
N PHE A 273 -15.29 -0.45 16.39
CA PHE A 273 -15.59 -0.96 15.04
C PHE A 273 -16.86 -1.79 14.91
N LEU A 274 -17.68 -1.92 15.97
CA LEU A 274 -18.99 -2.56 15.85
C LEU A 274 -20.06 -1.54 15.41
N PRO A 275 -20.88 -1.85 14.39
CA PRO A 275 -22.06 -1.05 14.04
C PRO A 275 -23.03 -0.98 15.23
N PRO A 276 -23.85 0.09 15.36
CA PRO A 276 -24.83 0.20 16.44
C PRO A 276 -25.80 -1.00 16.42
N GLY A 277 -25.84 -1.78 17.51
CA GLY A 277 -26.77 -2.90 17.69
C GLY A 277 -26.15 -4.30 17.76
N TRP A 278 -24.82 -4.44 17.68
CA TRP A 278 -24.15 -5.73 17.81
C TRP A 278 -23.49 -5.85 19.20
N THR A 279 -23.87 -6.85 19.98
CA THR A 279 -23.20 -7.24 21.23
C THR A 279 -22.52 -8.58 21.07
N MET A 280 -21.27 -8.69 21.55
CA MET A 280 -20.52 -9.94 21.59
C MET A 280 -21.28 -10.98 22.40
N VAL A 281 -21.59 -12.12 21.79
CA VAL A 281 -22.04 -13.32 22.50
C VAL A 281 -20.79 -14.13 22.80
N GLU A 282 -20.41 -14.22 24.07
CA GLU A 282 -19.37 -15.15 24.51
C GLU A 282 -19.93 -16.57 24.41
N SER A 283 -19.33 -17.41 23.55
CA SER A 283 -19.63 -18.84 23.57
C SER A 283 -18.79 -19.49 24.66
N SER A 284 -19.44 -19.89 25.75
CA SER A 284 -18.84 -20.80 26.72
C SER A 284 -18.66 -22.18 26.07
N GLY A 285 -17.43 -22.64 25.98
CA GLY A 285 -17.07 -23.98 25.51
C GLY A 285 -15.59 -24.24 25.72
#